data_AF-A0A921KP65-F1
#
_entry.id   AF-A0A921KP65-F1
#
_cell.length_a   1.000
_cell.length_b   1.000
_cell.length_c   1.000
_cell.angle_alpha   90.00
_cell.angle_beta   90.00
_cell.angle_gamma   90.00
#
_symmetry.space_group_name_H-M   'P 1'
#
loop_
_entity.id
_entity.type
_entity.pdbx_description
1 polymer ?
#
loop_
_entity_poly.entity_id
_entity_poly.type
_entity_poly.pdbx_seq_one_letter_code
_entity_poly.pdbx_strand_id
1 'polypeptide(L)'
;QLGMYMAAVMLLIPKMTSIMMEGLVPLSNAVRKTLVKRFPDRDITVGMDTALIVGNPAVIAPALLLIPVIVLLAVVLPGNRVMPMGDLSQFVFFIACMVPVFKGNIFRTWISSIVLFGGGLYIATWMTDATNAVFQQFGANAAEGVVYSSLNPSANPFTGLFAWASQVGLPAFILIGGILVGVAVLVHRRRSASIAAAKAEAASK
;
A
#
# COMPACT_ATOMS: atom_id res chain seq x y z
N GLN A 1 -10.00 -4.72 30.02
CA GLN A 1 -9.25 -5.83 29.38
C GLN A 1 -8.85 -5.50 27.94
N LEU A 2 -9.77 -5.07 27.06
CA LEU A 2 -9.42 -4.64 25.68
C LEU A 2 -8.32 -3.56 25.61
N GLY A 3 -8.34 -2.54 26.48
CA GLY A 3 -7.32 -1.50 26.50
C GLY A 3 -5.90 -2.01 26.82
N MET A 4 -5.77 -3.04 27.66
CA MET A 4 -4.47 -3.67 27.94
C MET A 4 -3.99 -4.51 26.74
N TYR A 5 -4.89 -5.26 26.10
CA TYR A 5 -4.54 -5.99 24.87
C TYR A 5 -4.14 -5.04 23.74
N MET A 6 -4.87 -3.93 23.57
CA MET A 6 -4.50 -2.88 22.62
C MET A 6 -3.12 -2.30 22.92
N ALA A 7 -2.86 -1.91 24.17
CA ALA A 7 -1.56 -1.34 24.55
C ALA A 7 -0.42 -2.33 24.30
N ALA A 8 -0.63 -3.61 24.61
CA ALA A 8 0.34 -4.67 24.33
C ALA A 8 0.59 -4.83 22.82
N VAL A 9 -0.46 -4.88 22.01
CA VAL A 9 -0.36 -5.06 20.55
C VAL A 9 0.31 -3.86 19.88
N MET A 10 -0.04 -2.63 20.28
CA MET A 10 0.57 -1.40 19.77
C MET A 10 2.05 -1.28 20.09
N LEU A 11 2.53 -1.93 21.15
CA LEU A 11 3.94 -1.93 21.52
C LEU A 11 4.68 -3.09 20.83
N LEU A 12 4.07 -4.27 20.80
CA LEU A 12 4.68 -5.50 20.29
C LEU A 12 4.78 -5.53 18.76
N ILE A 13 3.71 -5.24 18.01
CA ILE A 13 3.71 -5.37 16.54
C ILE A 13 4.76 -4.46 15.87
N PRO A 14 4.88 -3.18 16.24
CA PRO A 14 5.89 -2.31 15.65
C PRO A 14 7.31 -2.77 15.98
N LYS A 15 7.53 -3.25 17.22
CA LYS A 15 8.84 -3.78 17.64
C LYS A 15 9.20 -5.05 16.87
N MET A 16 8.28 -5.97 16.69
CA MET A 16 8.48 -7.19 15.88
C MET A 16 8.80 -6.84 14.43
N THR A 17 8.12 -5.84 13.87
CA THR A 17 8.36 -5.38 12.50
C THR A 17 9.75 -4.74 12.37
N SER A 18 10.19 -3.93 13.34
CA SER A 18 11.56 -3.38 13.38
C SER A 18 12.62 -4.47 13.41
N ILE A 19 12.43 -5.51 14.24
CA ILE A 19 13.38 -6.63 14.35
C ILE A 19 13.44 -7.41 13.03
N MET A 20 12.29 -7.68 12.41
CA MET A 20 12.24 -8.31 11.09
C MET A 20 13.01 -7.45 10.06
N MET A 21 12.86 -6.13 10.12
CA MET A 21 13.55 -5.21 9.22
C MET A 21 15.06 -5.20 9.44
N GLU A 22 15.52 -5.19 10.68
CA GLU A 22 16.95 -5.31 11.03
C GLU A 22 17.56 -6.61 10.48
N GLY A 23 16.78 -7.71 10.44
CA GLY A 23 17.19 -8.97 9.82
C GLY A 23 17.17 -8.97 8.27
N LEU A 24 16.22 -8.25 7.66
CA LEU A 24 16.08 -8.18 6.20
C LEU A 24 17.07 -7.20 5.54
N VAL A 25 17.50 -6.14 6.24
CA VAL A 25 18.51 -5.18 5.76
C VAL A 25 19.81 -5.85 5.30
N PRO A 26 20.49 -6.70 6.10
CA PRO A 26 21.73 -7.34 5.66
C PRO A 26 21.51 -8.30 4.48
N LEU A 27 20.39 -9.00 4.43
CA LEU A 27 20.01 -9.86 3.31
C LEU A 27 19.88 -9.04 2.01
N SER A 28 19.13 -7.93 2.06
CA SER A 28 18.96 -7.03 0.92
C SER A 28 20.30 -6.51 0.40
N ASN A 29 21.19 -6.07 1.29
CA ASN A 29 22.51 -5.56 0.92
C ASN A 29 23.38 -6.64 0.25
N ALA A 30 23.32 -7.88 0.74
CA ALA A 30 24.07 -9.01 0.16
C ALA A 30 23.56 -9.36 -1.25
N VAL A 31 22.24 -9.41 -1.45
CA VAL A 31 21.62 -9.66 -2.76
C VAL A 31 21.99 -8.55 -3.74
N ARG A 32 21.88 -7.28 -3.31
CA ARG A 32 22.27 -6.12 -4.14
C ARG A 32 23.73 -6.19 -4.57
N LYS A 33 24.65 -6.48 -3.64
CA LYS A 33 26.08 -6.62 -3.94
C LYS A 33 26.37 -7.76 -4.92
N THR A 34 25.64 -8.87 -4.79
CA THR A 34 25.78 -10.03 -5.68
C THR A 34 25.32 -9.70 -7.10
N LEU A 35 24.18 -9.01 -7.24
CA LEU A 35 23.65 -8.58 -8.53
C LEU A 35 24.57 -7.59 -9.24
N VAL A 36 25.09 -6.58 -8.52
CA VAL A 36 26.05 -5.60 -9.06
C VAL A 36 27.35 -6.29 -9.50
N LYS A 37 27.88 -7.23 -8.71
CA LYS A 37 29.09 -7.98 -9.07
C LYS A 37 28.89 -8.89 -10.29
N ARG A 38 27.69 -9.46 -10.47
CA ARG A 38 27.37 -10.34 -11.59
C ARG A 38 27.19 -9.58 -12.91
N PHE A 39 26.81 -8.31 -12.87
CA PHE A 39 26.53 -7.50 -14.05
C PHE A 39 27.16 -6.08 -13.98
N PRO A 40 28.50 -5.97 -14.13
CA PRO A 40 29.22 -4.70 -14.00
C PRO A 40 29.09 -3.75 -15.20
N ASP A 41 28.86 -4.26 -16.42
CA ASP A 41 28.94 -3.50 -17.69
C ASP A 41 27.57 -3.16 -18.33
N ARG A 42 26.47 -3.31 -17.59
CA ARG A 42 25.17 -2.81 -18.04
C ARG A 42 24.52 -2.01 -16.93
N ASP A 43 23.90 -0.90 -17.31
CA ASP A 43 22.99 -0.13 -16.47
C ASP A 43 21.70 -0.94 -16.27
N ILE A 44 21.81 -2.08 -15.58
CA ILE A 44 20.70 -3.02 -15.41
C ILE A 44 19.78 -2.47 -14.33
N THR A 45 18.62 -1.99 -14.77
CA THR A 45 17.49 -1.71 -13.88
C THR A 45 16.85 -3.04 -13.49
N VAL A 46 17.39 -3.71 -12.47
CA VAL A 46 16.78 -4.93 -11.93
C VAL A 46 15.55 -4.54 -11.12
N GLY A 47 14.37 -4.97 -11.56
CA GLY A 47 13.17 -4.92 -10.75
C GLY A 47 13.38 -5.79 -9.51
N MET A 48 13.54 -5.15 -8.35
CA MET A 48 13.69 -5.84 -7.07
C MET A 48 12.30 -5.95 -6.42
N ASP A 49 11.99 -7.11 -5.85
CA ASP A 49 10.81 -7.26 -5.00
C ASP A 49 10.86 -6.19 -3.90
N THR A 50 9.70 -5.63 -3.56
CA THR A 50 9.54 -4.74 -2.41
C THR A 50 10.25 -5.23 -1.17
N ALA A 51 10.26 -6.54 -0.88
CA ALA A 51 10.96 -7.19 0.23
C ALA A 51 12.46 -6.86 0.28
N LEU A 52 13.11 -6.73 -0.89
CA LEU A 52 14.51 -6.34 -0.99
C LEU A 52 14.68 -4.82 -0.84
N ILE A 53 13.70 -4.02 -1.23
CA ILE A 53 13.78 -2.55 -1.14
C ILE A 53 13.53 -2.06 0.29
N VAL A 54 12.84 -2.85 1.11
CA VAL A 54 12.49 -2.45 2.49
C VAL A 54 13.72 -2.17 3.34
N GLY A 55 14.88 -2.76 3.03
CA GLY A 55 16.14 -2.49 3.73
C GLY A 55 16.69 -1.05 3.55
N ASN A 56 16.12 -0.25 2.64
CA ASN A 56 16.54 1.12 2.42
C ASN A 56 16.08 2.02 3.59
N PRO A 57 16.97 2.81 4.22
CA PRO A 57 16.60 3.78 5.27
C PRO A 57 15.46 4.72 4.88
N ALA A 58 15.35 5.07 3.58
CA ALA A 58 14.30 5.92 3.05
C ALA A 58 12.89 5.29 3.13
N VAL A 59 12.79 3.97 3.32
CA VAL A 59 11.54 3.22 3.51
C VAL A 59 11.27 3.00 5.01
N ILE A 60 12.30 2.58 5.75
CA ILE A 60 12.18 2.22 7.17
C ILE A 60 11.79 3.43 8.02
N ALA A 61 12.47 4.57 7.83
CA ALA A 61 12.23 5.77 8.63
C ALA A 61 10.78 6.28 8.53
N PRO A 62 10.20 6.52 7.33
CA PRO A 62 8.81 6.97 7.24
C PRO A 62 7.82 5.90 7.70
N ALA A 63 8.11 4.61 7.54
CA ALA A 63 7.22 3.55 8.01
C ALA A 63 7.12 3.49 9.53
N LEU A 64 8.25 3.53 10.23
CA LEU A 64 8.27 3.54 11.69
C LEU A 64 7.61 4.80 12.27
N LEU A 65 7.80 5.96 11.63
CA LEU A 65 7.15 7.22 12.03
C LEU A 65 5.65 7.24 11.74
N LEU A 66 5.19 6.53 10.71
CA LEU A 66 3.78 6.48 10.34
C LEU A 66 2.94 5.66 11.34
N ILE A 67 3.48 4.55 11.84
CA ILE A 67 2.78 3.62 12.76
C ILE A 67 2.11 4.35 13.95
N PRO A 68 2.79 5.16 14.76
CA PRO A 68 2.14 5.85 15.88
C PRO A 68 1.14 6.91 15.41
N VAL A 69 1.42 7.58 14.27
CA VAL A 69 0.57 8.62 13.72
C VAL A 69 -0.75 8.05 13.20
N ILE A 70 -0.72 6.91 12.49
CA ILE A 70 -1.94 6.29 11.95
C ILE A 70 -2.83 5.75 13.06
N VAL A 71 -2.24 5.27 14.15
CA VAL A 71 -2.98 4.86 15.35
C VAL A 71 -3.67 6.05 16.00
N LEU A 72 -2.95 7.17 16.16
CA LEU A 72 -3.53 8.41 16.69
C LEU A 72 -4.65 8.92 15.78
N LEU A 73 -4.44 8.89 14.46
CA LEU A 73 -5.46 9.23 13.47
C LEU A 73 -6.67 8.32 13.60
N ALA A 74 -6.49 7.01 13.74
CA ALA A 74 -7.62 6.08 13.90
C ALA A 74 -8.49 6.38 15.13
N VAL A 75 -7.91 6.95 16.20
CA VAL A 75 -8.66 7.36 17.40
C VAL A 75 -9.31 8.74 17.24
N VAL A 76 -8.63 9.69 16.61
CA VAL A 76 -9.09 11.08 16.47
C VAL A 76 -10.10 11.25 15.32
N LEU A 77 -10.03 10.42 14.28
CA LEU A 77 -10.89 10.56 13.11
C LEU A 77 -12.38 10.33 13.46
N PRO A 78 -13.26 11.31 13.18
CA PRO A 78 -14.68 11.17 13.50
C PRO A 78 -15.34 10.09 12.63
N GLY A 79 -16.08 9.19 13.26
CA GLY A 79 -16.82 8.12 12.59
C GLY A 79 -15.99 6.89 12.21
N ASN A 80 -14.70 6.85 12.50
CA ASN A 80 -13.86 5.68 12.22
C ASN A 80 -14.27 4.49 13.12
N ARG A 81 -14.51 3.33 12.49
CA ARG A 81 -14.84 2.07 13.20
C ARG A 81 -13.73 1.04 13.15
N VAL A 82 -12.66 1.32 12.41
CA VAL A 82 -11.57 0.36 12.15
C VAL A 82 -10.31 0.77 12.88
N MET A 83 -9.79 -0.14 13.70
CA MET A 83 -8.46 0.01 14.29
C MET A 83 -7.46 -0.87 13.54
N PRO A 84 -6.44 -0.29 12.87
CA PRO A 84 -5.44 -1.07 12.17
C PRO A 84 -4.43 -1.64 13.15
N MET A 85 -4.80 -2.71 13.84
CA MET A 85 -3.88 -3.38 14.78
C MET A 85 -3.06 -4.45 14.05
N GLY A 86 -3.72 -5.35 13.31
CA GLY A 86 -3.05 -6.43 12.58
C GLY A 86 -2.27 -5.95 11.35
N ASP A 87 -2.69 -4.84 10.75
CA ASP A 87 -2.15 -4.37 9.47
C ASP A 87 -0.92 -3.45 9.62
N LEU A 88 -0.47 -3.14 10.86
CA LEU A 88 0.66 -2.23 11.12
C LEU A 88 1.97 -2.71 10.49
N SER A 89 2.20 -4.02 10.47
CA SER A 89 3.40 -4.63 9.89
C SER A 89 3.45 -4.48 8.37
N GLN A 90 2.30 -4.27 7.71
CA GLN A 90 2.21 -4.17 6.27
C GLN A 90 2.53 -2.77 5.74
N PHE A 91 2.46 -1.73 6.58
CA PHE A 91 2.77 -0.35 6.17
C PHE A 91 4.17 -0.18 5.61
N VAL A 92 5.14 -0.98 6.06
CA VAL A 92 6.51 -0.93 5.53
C VAL A 92 6.56 -1.33 4.05
N PHE A 93 5.76 -2.31 3.64
CA PHE A 93 5.68 -2.74 2.24
C PHE A 93 4.96 -1.71 1.37
N PHE A 94 3.88 -1.12 1.87
CA PHE A 94 3.19 -0.07 1.11
C PHE A 94 4.08 1.17 0.90
N ILE A 95 4.84 1.55 1.91
CA ILE A 95 5.79 2.66 1.82
C ILE A 95 6.95 2.30 0.90
N ALA A 96 7.40 1.04 0.88
CA ALA A 96 8.43 0.58 -0.07
C ALA A 96 8.01 0.83 -1.53
N CYS A 97 6.72 0.71 -1.85
CA CYS A 97 6.18 1.06 -3.17
C CYS A 97 6.08 2.58 -3.40
N MET A 98 5.83 3.37 -2.36
CA MET A 98 5.70 4.82 -2.46
C MET A 98 7.05 5.55 -2.61
N VAL A 99 8.09 5.09 -1.92
CA VAL A 99 9.40 5.76 -1.89
C VAL A 99 10.01 5.97 -3.29
N PRO A 100 9.97 5.01 -4.23
CA PRO A 100 10.43 5.21 -5.60
C PRO A 100 9.66 6.32 -6.33
N VAL A 101 8.35 6.43 -6.12
CA VAL A 101 7.49 7.46 -6.73
C VAL A 101 7.89 8.85 -6.25
N PHE A 102 8.23 8.97 -4.97
CA PHE A 102 8.72 10.22 -4.37
C PHE A 102 10.23 10.42 -4.48
N LYS A 103 10.91 9.62 -5.31
CA LYS A 103 12.36 9.69 -5.57
C LYS A 103 13.21 9.61 -4.31
N GLY A 104 12.80 8.82 -3.31
CA GLY A 104 13.55 8.66 -2.06
C GLY A 104 13.32 9.74 -1.01
N ASN A 105 12.43 10.71 -1.24
CA ASN A 105 12.17 11.77 -0.26
C ASN A 105 11.31 11.25 0.91
N ILE A 106 11.94 11.09 2.08
CA ILE A 106 11.31 10.60 3.32
C ILE A 106 10.13 11.48 3.74
N PHE A 107 10.31 12.80 3.79
CA PHE A 107 9.29 13.72 4.29
C PHE A 107 8.04 13.74 3.39
N ARG A 108 8.26 13.80 2.08
CA ARG A 108 7.17 13.76 1.09
C ARG A 108 6.43 12.42 1.12
N THR A 109 7.17 11.33 1.27
CA THR A 109 6.58 9.99 1.40
C THR A 109 5.73 9.91 2.66
N TRP A 110 6.27 10.34 3.80
CA TRP A 110 5.56 10.29 5.08
C TRP A 110 4.26 11.09 5.08
N ILE A 111 4.27 12.35 4.62
CA ILE A 111 3.04 13.16 4.49
C ILE A 111 2.04 12.50 3.55
N SER A 112 2.51 12.04 2.39
CA SER A 112 1.62 11.40 1.41
C SER A 112 0.99 10.13 1.97
N SER A 113 1.75 9.33 2.72
CA SER A 113 1.23 8.14 3.40
C SER A 113 0.19 8.51 4.46
N ILE A 114 0.40 9.56 5.26
CA ILE A 114 -0.60 10.03 6.23
C ILE A 114 -1.94 10.34 5.55
N VAL A 115 -1.89 11.09 4.44
CA VAL A 115 -3.10 11.45 3.68
C VAL A 115 -3.77 10.21 3.09
N LEU A 116 -2.98 9.31 2.50
CA LEU A 116 -3.51 8.13 1.81
C LEU A 116 -4.11 7.11 2.78
N PHE A 117 -3.43 6.82 3.89
CA PHE A 117 -3.96 5.92 4.92
C PHE A 117 -5.06 6.57 5.76
N GLY A 118 -5.01 7.89 5.97
CA GLY A 118 -6.10 8.65 6.58
C GLY A 118 -7.39 8.57 5.76
N GLY A 119 -7.31 8.76 4.43
CA GLY A 119 -8.43 8.52 3.53
C GLY A 119 -8.86 7.05 3.50
N GLY A 120 -7.89 6.13 3.53
CA GLY A 120 -8.10 4.70 3.60
C GLY A 120 -8.92 4.24 4.81
N LEU A 121 -8.75 4.87 5.97
CA LEU A 121 -9.55 4.59 7.18
C LEU A 121 -11.05 4.86 6.97
N TYR A 122 -11.40 5.89 6.20
CA TYR A 122 -12.81 6.17 5.86
C TYR A 122 -13.39 5.10 4.94
N ILE A 123 -12.63 4.68 3.93
CA ILE A 123 -13.07 3.62 3.01
C ILE A 123 -13.20 2.30 3.78
N ALA A 124 -12.24 1.99 4.65
CA ALA A 124 -12.27 0.80 5.50
C ALA A 124 -13.47 0.81 6.46
N THR A 125 -13.81 1.98 7.01
CA THR A 125 -15.02 2.15 7.84
C THR A 125 -16.28 1.84 7.05
N TRP A 126 -16.39 2.31 5.80
CA TRP A 126 -17.55 2.02 4.96
C TRP A 126 -17.63 0.55 4.55
N MET A 127 -16.48 -0.09 4.29
CA MET A 127 -16.39 -1.49 3.93
C MET A 127 -16.51 -2.47 5.11
N THR A 128 -16.55 -1.97 6.34
CA THR A 128 -16.52 -2.79 7.56
C THR A 128 -17.63 -3.85 7.59
N ASP A 129 -18.86 -3.50 7.20
CA ASP A 129 -19.97 -4.44 7.23
C ASP A 129 -19.78 -5.58 6.20
N ALA A 130 -19.25 -5.25 5.02
CA ALA A 130 -18.95 -6.22 3.97
C ALA A 130 -17.83 -7.17 4.39
N THR A 131 -16.74 -6.64 4.96
CA THR A 131 -15.61 -7.44 5.43
C THR A 131 -16.01 -8.32 6.61
N ASN A 132 -16.80 -7.80 7.55
CA ASN A 132 -17.29 -8.55 8.69
C ASN A 132 -18.22 -9.69 8.25
N ALA A 133 -19.11 -9.46 7.30
CA ALA A 133 -20.00 -10.50 6.78
C ALA A 133 -19.22 -11.69 6.18
N VAL A 134 -18.16 -11.41 5.41
CA VAL A 134 -17.29 -12.48 4.86
C VAL A 134 -16.53 -13.19 5.97
N PHE A 135 -16.01 -12.46 6.96
CA PHE A 135 -15.30 -13.06 8.08
C PHE A 135 -16.21 -13.93 8.95
N GLN A 136 -17.47 -13.54 9.15
CA GLN A 136 -18.44 -14.36 9.89
C GLN A 136 -18.81 -15.65 9.12
N GLN A 137 -18.74 -15.64 7.78
CA GLN A 137 -19.04 -16.83 6.96
C GLN A 137 -17.86 -17.80 6.82
N PHE A 138 -16.64 -17.27 6.68
CA PHE A 138 -15.45 -18.06 6.33
C PHE A 138 -14.31 -18.00 7.36
N GLY A 139 -14.41 -17.13 8.36
CA GLY A 139 -13.37 -16.89 9.35
C GLY A 139 -13.35 -17.94 10.46
N ALA A 140 -12.16 -18.27 10.93
CA ALA A 140 -11.97 -19.10 12.12
C ALA A 140 -12.11 -18.24 13.38
N ASN A 141 -12.86 -18.73 14.38
CA ASN A 141 -13.03 -18.10 15.70
C ASN A 141 -13.70 -16.71 15.69
N ALA A 142 -14.78 -16.55 14.94
CA ALA A 142 -15.60 -15.34 15.06
C ALA A 142 -16.27 -15.29 16.45
N ALA A 143 -15.89 -14.29 17.25
CA ALA A 143 -16.49 -14.06 18.55
C ALA A 143 -17.77 -13.21 18.39
N GLU A 144 -18.82 -13.57 19.11
CA GLU A 144 -20.07 -12.80 19.14
C GLU A 144 -19.82 -11.39 19.72
N GLY A 145 -20.34 -10.37 19.04
CA GLY A 145 -20.20 -8.97 19.43
C GLY A 145 -18.90 -8.28 18.99
N VAL A 146 -18.00 -8.97 18.28
CA VAL A 146 -16.80 -8.36 17.69
C VAL A 146 -17.01 -8.11 16.20
N VAL A 147 -16.77 -6.87 15.77
CA VAL A 147 -16.79 -6.49 14.34
C VAL A 147 -15.39 -6.64 13.77
N TYR A 148 -15.22 -7.55 12.82
CA TYR A 148 -13.94 -7.79 12.16
C TYR A 148 -13.84 -6.99 10.88
N SER A 149 -12.76 -6.20 10.76
CA SER A 149 -12.44 -5.45 9.57
C SER A 149 -10.94 -5.49 9.34
N SER A 150 -10.51 -5.34 8.09
CA SER A 150 -9.09 -5.31 7.71
C SER A 150 -8.83 -4.09 6.87
N LEU A 151 -7.75 -3.38 7.18
CA LEU A 151 -7.37 -2.16 6.50
C LEU A 151 -6.76 -2.46 5.12
N ASN A 152 -6.08 -3.59 4.94
CA ASN A 152 -5.42 -3.92 3.67
C ASN A 152 -6.40 -4.08 2.48
N PRO A 153 -7.43 -4.95 2.52
CA PRO A 153 -8.40 -5.04 1.43
C PRO A 153 -9.36 -3.84 1.40
N SER A 154 -9.58 -3.16 2.53
CA SER A 154 -10.68 -2.20 2.66
C SER A 154 -10.29 -0.74 2.57
N ALA A 155 -9.01 -0.40 2.75
CA ALA A 155 -8.51 0.96 2.58
C ALA A 155 -8.12 1.27 1.13
N ASN A 156 -8.15 0.28 0.23
CA ASN A 156 -7.76 0.47 -1.15
C ASN A 156 -8.87 1.24 -1.91
N PRO A 157 -8.58 2.41 -2.51
CA PRO A 157 -9.57 3.16 -3.27
C PRO A 157 -10.22 2.36 -4.40
N PHE A 158 -9.48 1.40 -4.98
CA PHE A 158 -10.02 0.52 -6.01
C PHE A 158 -11.05 -0.45 -5.44
N THR A 159 -10.80 -1.05 -4.28
CA THR A 159 -11.77 -1.97 -3.67
C THR A 159 -13.01 -1.23 -3.21
N GLY A 160 -12.88 -0.02 -2.67
CA GLY A 160 -14.02 0.87 -2.39
C GLY A 160 -14.83 1.19 -3.65
N LEU A 161 -14.16 1.53 -4.76
CA LEU A 161 -14.82 1.79 -6.04
C LEU A 161 -15.54 0.54 -6.59
N PHE A 162 -14.91 -0.64 -6.51
CA PHE A 162 -15.52 -1.89 -6.93
C PHE A 162 -16.67 -2.31 -6.01
N ALA A 163 -16.58 -2.08 -4.70
CA ALA A 163 -17.67 -2.32 -3.76
C ALA A 163 -18.87 -1.42 -4.08
N TRP A 164 -18.63 -0.13 -4.39
CA TRP A 164 -19.68 0.77 -4.85
C TRP A 164 -20.29 0.30 -6.18
N ALA A 165 -19.46 -0.08 -7.15
CA ALA A 165 -19.92 -0.63 -8.42
C ALA A 165 -20.75 -1.90 -8.25
N SER A 166 -20.38 -2.75 -7.28
CA SER A 166 -21.12 -3.96 -6.94
C SER A 166 -22.51 -3.68 -6.38
N GLN A 167 -22.74 -2.55 -5.69
CA GLN A 167 -24.07 -2.17 -5.21
C GLN A 167 -24.97 -1.60 -6.31
N VAL A 168 -24.39 -0.99 -7.35
CA VAL A 168 -25.12 -0.45 -8.51
C VAL A 168 -25.40 -1.54 -9.57
N GLY A 169 -24.63 -2.62 -9.57
CA GLY A 169 -24.84 -3.79 -10.44
C GLY A 169 -24.11 -3.72 -11.79
N LEU A 170 -24.53 -4.58 -12.73
CA LEU A 170 -23.90 -4.76 -14.05
C LEU A 170 -23.62 -3.45 -14.84
N PRO A 171 -24.47 -2.40 -14.80
CA PRO A 171 -24.21 -1.15 -15.51
C PRO A 171 -22.94 -0.42 -15.04
N ALA A 172 -22.64 -0.46 -13.74
CA ALA A 172 -21.47 0.22 -13.18
C ALA A 172 -20.16 -0.46 -13.61
N PHE A 173 -20.15 -1.79 -13.70
CA PHE A 173 -18.98 -2.54 -14.21
C PHE A 173 -18.73 -2.27 -15.70
N ILE A 174 -19.78 -2.15 -16.50
CA ILE A 174 -19.64 -1.80 -17.93
C ILE A 174 -19.11 -0.37 -18.09
N LEU A 175 -19.56 0.56 -17.25
CA LEU A 175 -19.11 1.96 -17.27
C LEU A 175 -17.66 2.10 -16.80
N ILE A 176 -17.26 1.40 -15.73
CA ILE A 176 -15.87 1.32 -15.27
C ILE A 176 -14.98 0.65 -16.34
N GLY A 177 -15.44 -0.43 -16.95
CA GLY A 177 -14.75 -1.09 -18.06
C GLY A 177 -14.57 -0.17 -19.25
N GLY A 178 -15.60 0.58 -19.63
CA GLY A 178 -15.56 1.57 -20.71
C GLY A 178 -14.59 2.72 -20.42
N ILE A 179 -14.57 3.24 -19.18
CA ILE A 179 -13.63 4.28 -18.75
C ILE A 179 -12.20 3.74 -18.76
N LEU A 180 -11.95 2.53 -18.26
CA LEU A 180 -10.62 1.91 -18.25
C LEU A 180 -10.10 1.67 -19.66
N VAL A 181 -10.93 1.17 -20.58
CA VAL A 181 -10.57 1.01 -21.99
C VAL A 181 -10.36 2.37 -22.65
N GLY A 182 -11.20 3.37 -22.37
CA GLY A 182 -11.04 4.73 -22.87
C GLY A 182 -9.71 5.37 -22.43
N VAL A 183 -9.35 5.23 -21.16
CA VAL A 183 -8.06 5.69 -20.62
C VAL A 183 -6.91 4.90 -21.22
N ALA A 184 -7.02 3.57 -21.34
CA ALA A 184 -6.01 2.73 -21.96
C ALA A 184 -5.76 3.13 -23.43
N VAL A 185 -6.83 3.40 -24.19
CA VAL A 185 -6.73 3.88 -25.58
C VAL A 185 -6.12 5.28 -25.62
N LEU A 186 -6.50 6.20 -24.72
CA LEU A 186 -5.91 7.54 -24.67
C LEU A 186 -4.42 7.51 -24.30
N VAL A 187 -4.03 6.68 -23.34
CA VAL A 187 -2.63 6.49 -22.93
C VAL A 187 -1.85 5.82 -24.06
N HIS A 188 -2.41 4.80 -24.69
CA HIS A 188 -1.79 4.15 -25.84
C HIS A 188 -1.60 5.14 -26.99
N ARG A 189 -2.61 5.95 -27.32
CA ARG A 189 -2.51 6.97 -28.36
C ARG A 189 -1.47 8.04 -28.02
N ARG A 190 -1.40 8.50 -26.77
CA ARG A 190 -0.37 9.46 -26.33
C ARG A 190 1.03 8.86 -26.36
N ARG A 191 1.20 7.61 -25.93
CA ARG A 191 2.48 6.91 -25.92
C ARG A 191 2.95 6.58 -27.34
N SER A 192 2.05 6.15 -28.22
CA SER A 192 2.34 5.96 -29.65
C SER A 192 2.71 7.27 -30.34
N ALA A 193 2.02 8.38 -30.02
CA ALA A 193 2.36 9.71 -30.55
C ALA A 193 3.72 10.20 -30.06
N SER A 194 4.06 10.01 -28.77
CA SER A 194 5.38 10.39 -28.25
C SER A 194 6.52 9.54 -28.82
N ILE A 195 6.28 8.24 -29.05
CA ILE A 195 7.28 7.35 -29.65
C ILE A 195 7.48 7.70 -31.14
N ALA A 196 6.41 8.04 -31.87
CA ALA A 196 6.50 8.46 -33.26
C ALA A 196 7.25 9.80 -33.41
N ALA A 197 6.98 10.78 -32.53
CA ALA A 197 7.69 12.05 -32.49
C ALA A 197 9.19 11.86 -32.20
N ALA A 198 9.54 11.02 -31.21
CA ALA A 198 10.93 10.72 -30.88
C ALA A 198 11.70 10.02 -32.03
N LYS A 199 11.03 9.16 -32.81
CA LYS A 199 11.64 8.54 -34.00
C LYS A 199 11.84 9.52 -35.16
N ALA A 200 10.91 10.46 -35.36
CA ALA A 200 11.03 11.47 -36.41
C ALA A 200 12.17 12.46 -36.13
N GLU A 201 12.36 12.86 -34.87
CA GLU A 201 13.47 13.73 -34.45
C GLU A 201 14.83 13.04 -34.56
N ALA A 202 14.89 11.73 -34.30
CA ALA A 202 16.10 10.92 -34.46
C ALA A 202 16.47 10.64 -35.94
N ALA A 203 15.51 10.71 -36.87
CA ALA A 203 15.75 10.53 -38.31
C ALA A 203 16.14 11.84 -39.03
N SER A 204 16.01 12.99 -38.35
CA SER A 204 16.36 14.32 -38.86
C SER A 204 17.77 14.78 -38.45
N LYS A 205 18.48 14.01 -37.61
CA LYS A 205 19.89 14.20 -37.26
C LYS A 205 20.74 13.18 -37.98
#